data_AF-A0A951PQP4-F1
#
_entry.id   AF-A0A951PQP4-F1
#
_cell.length_a   1.000
_cell.length_b   1.000
_cell.length_c   1.000
_cell.angle_alpha   90.00
_cell.angle_beta   90.00
_cell.angle_gamma   90.00
#
_symmetry.space_group_name_H-M   'P 1'
#
loop_
_entity.id
_entity.type
_entity.pdbx_description
1 polymer ?
#
loop_
_entity_poly.entity_id
_entity_poly.type
_entity_poly.pdbx_seq_one_letter_code
_entity_poly.pdbx_strand_id
1 'polypeptide(L)' 'MVCHSQALKKTPLAATIAVTNLVVFRTESNQVAALEDRCAHRNTPLSKGNK' A
#
# COMPACT_ATOMS: atom_id res chain seq x y z
N MET A 1 10.20 7.88 4.98
CA MET A 1 9.62 8.51 3.76
C MET A 1 9.36 7.39 2.75
N VAL A 2 8.14 7.27 2.19
CA VAL A 2 7.77 6.16 1.27
C VAL A 2 8.05 6.52 -0.18
N CYS A 3 7.38 7.55 -0.69
CA CYS A 3 7.53 8.03 -2.06
C CYS A 3 7.01 9.47 -2.16
N HIS A 4 7.26 10.13 -3.28
CA HIS A 4 6.67 11.43 -3.58
C HIS A 4 5.18 11.27 -3.90
N SER A 5 4.34 12.23 -3.53
CA SER A 5 2.87 12.17 -3.73
C SER A 5 2.47 11.95 -5.19
N GLN A 6 3.26 12.49 -6.12
CA GLN A 6 3.08 12.37 -7.58
C GLN A 6 3.39 10.96 -8.10
N ALA A 7 4.22 10.19 -7.38
CA ALA A 7 4.52 8.80 -7.74
C ALA A 7 3.44 7.83 -7.26
N LEU A 8 2.57 8.24 -6.33
CA LEU A 8 1.52 7.40 -5.77
C LEU A 8 0.30 7.33 -6.70
N LYS A 9 0.04 6.13 -7.21
CA LYS A 9 -1.05 5.81 -8.15
C LYS A 9 -2.09 4.91 -7.49
N LYS A 10 -3.11 4.50 -8.26
CA LYS A 10 -4.10 3.48 -7.84
C LYS A 10 -3.47 2.09 -7.71
N THR A 11 -2.39 1.82 -8.44
CA THR A 11 -1.60 0.60 -8.27
C THR A 11 -0.94 0.60 -6.90
N PRO A 12 -1.12 -0.47 -6.10
CA PRO A 12 -0.50 -0.58 -4.79
C PRO A 12 1.03 -0.56 -4.85
N LEU A 13 1.65 0.16 -3.91
CA LEU A 13 3.10 0.21 -3.74
C LEU A 13 3.46 -0.44 -2.40
N ALA A 14 4.28 -1.48 -2.44
CA ALA A 14 4.88 -2.07 -1.25
C ALA A 14 6.01 -1.18 -0.72
N ALA A 15 6.08 -1.00 0.60
CA ALA A 15 7.14 -0.25 1.26
C ALA A 15 7.42 -0.79 2.66
N THR A 16 8.68 -0.70 3.10
CA THR A 16 9.07 -1.03 4.48
C THR A 16 9.47 0.25 5.21
N ILE A 17 8.84 0.54 6.35
CA ILE A 17 9.16 1.69 7.21
C ILE A 17 9.30 1.18 8.63
N ALA A 18 10.41 1.51 9.30
CA ALA A 18 10.65 1.13 10.70
C ALA A 18 10.37 -0.37 10.95
N VAL A 19 10.82 -1.23 10.03
CA VAL A 19 10.65 -2.70 10.06
C VAL A 19 9.22 -3.19 9.80
N THR A 20 8.25 -2.29 9.61
CA THR A 20 6.87 -2.64 9.23
C THR A 20 6.70 -2.66 7.72
N ASN A 21 6.14 -3.74 7.19
CA ASN A 21 5.74 -3.83 5.78
C ASN A 21 4.36 -3.19 5.60
N LEU A 22 4.29 -2.22 4.71
CA LEU A 22 3.11 -1.44 4.39
C LEU A 22 2.81 -1.54 2.90
N VAL A 23 1.54 -1.42 2.56
CA VAL A 23 1.06 -1.16 1.21
C VAL A 23 0.45 0.24 1.19
N VAL A 24 0.88 1.07 0.24
CA VAL A 24 0.40 2.45 0.08
C VAL A 24 -0.19 2.61 -1.30
N PHE A 25 -1.38 3.20 -1.39
CA PHE A 25 -2.10 3.36 -2.65
C PHE A 25 -3.05 4.55 -2.60
N ARG A 26 -3.55 4.92 -3.77
CA ARG A 26 -4.57 5.95 -3.96
C ARG A 26 -5.94 5.30 -4.13
N THR A 27 -6.89 5.67 -3.27
CA THR A 27 -8.27 5.18 -3.32
C THR A 27 -9.01 5.70 -4.58
N GLU A 28 -10.19 5.16 -4.84
CA GLU A 28 -11.08 5.65 -5.90
C GLU A 28 -11.50 7.11 -5.69
N SER A 29 -11.67 7.52 -4.42
CA SER A 29 -11.94 8.90 -4.00
C SER A 29 -10.70 9.81 -4.03
N ASN A 30 -9.59 9.35 -4.65
CA ASN A 30 -8.33 10.07 -4.78
C ASN A 30 -7.63 10.38 -3.44
N GLN A 31 -7.96 9.64 -2.37
CA GLN A 31 -7.33 9.76 -1.06
C GLN A 31 -6.14 8.82 -0.94
N VAL A 32 -5.19 9.16 -0.06
CA VAL A 32 -4.05 8.29 0.25
C VAL A 32 -4.44 7.33 1.35
N ALA A 33 -4.22 6.04 1.13
CA ALA A 33 -4.39 4.99 2.13
C ALA A 33 -3.07 4.23 2.33
N ALA A 34 -2.82 3.82 3.57
CA ALA A 34 -1.70 2.97 3.94
C ALA A 34 -2.21 1.89 4.89
N LEU A 35 -1.94 0.63 4.57
CA LEU A 35 -2.28 -0.54 5.38
C LEU A 35 -1.03 -1.36 5.64
N GLU A 36 -1.05 -2.23 6.65
CA GLU A 36 -0.06 -3.31 6.71
C GLU A 36 -0.13 -4.13 5.44
N ASP A 37 1.03 -4.51 4.88
CA ASP A 37 1.08 -5.34 3.67
C ASP A 37 0.78 -6.81 3.97
N ARG A 38 -0.37 -7.04 4.59
CA ARG A 38 -0.81 -8.32 5.13
C ARG A 38 -2.33 -8.41 5.07
N CYS A 39 -2.84 -9.39 4.33
CA CYS A 39 -4.26 -9.71 4.35
C CYS A 39 -4.64 -10.36 5.69
N ALA A 40 -5.68 -9.83 6.34
CA ALA A 40 -6.16 -10.36 7.62
C ALA A 40 -6.63 -11.82 7.56
N HIS A 41 -7.06 -12.31 6.38
CA HIS A 41 -7.59 -13.66 6.21
C HIS A 41 -6.50 -14.72 6.05
N ARG A 42 -5.48 -14.48 5.22
CA ARG A 42 -4.47 -15.50 4.84
C ARG A 42 -3.02 -15.04 4.95
N ASN A 43 -2.78 -13.86 5.51
CA ASN A 43 -1.45 -13.25 5.63
C ASN A 43 -0.71 -13.07 4.29
N THR A 44 -1.43 -13.08 3.17
CA THR A 44 -0.84 -12.80 1.85
C THR A 44 -0.58 -11.30 1.69
N PRO A 45 0.46 -10.88 0.94
CA PRO A 45 0.72 -9.47 0.68
C PRO A 45 -0.45 -8.82 -0.07
N LEU A 46 -0.94 -7.69 0.45
CA LEU A 46 -1.98 -6.89 -0.19
C LEU A 46 -1.44 -6.14 -1.42
N SER A 47 -0.16 -5.82 -1.43
CA SER A 47 0.56 -5.18 -2.53
C SER A 47 0.55 -5.98 -3.84
N LYS A 48 0.28 -7.29 -3.76
CA LYS A 48 0.10 -8.17 -4.93
C LYS A 48 -1.34 -8.24 -5.43
N GLY A 49 -2.26 -7.54 -4.77
CA GLY A 49 -3.66 -7.43 -5.18
C GLY A 49 -3.85 -6.46 -6.35
N ASN A 50 -4.93 -6.65 -7.09
CA ASN A 50 -5.24 -5.86 -8.30
C ASN A 50 -6.38 -4.84 -8.09
N LYS A 51 -6.85 -4.63 -6.85
CA LYS A 51 -8.04 -3.84 -6.55
C LYS A 51 -7.86 -2.98 -5.33
#